data_AF-A0A024U7Q3-F1
#
_entry.id   AF-A0A024U7Q3-F1
#
_cell.length_a   1.000
_cell.length_b   1.000
_cell.length_c   1.000
_cell.angle_alpha   90.00
_cell.angle_beta   90.00
_cell.angle_gamma   90.00
#
_symmetry.space_group_name_H-M   'P 1'
#
loop_
_entity.id
_entity.type
_entity.pdbx_description
1 polymer ?
#
loop_
_entity_poly.entity_id
_entity_poly.type
_entity_poly.pdbx_seq_one_letter_code
_entity_poly.pdbx_strand_id
1 'polypeptide(L)'
;MASTAARNVLLSIDILPSVQAFQSGLYEDLRPSHRACSRIRTRFDARRQQTMCRVPGEAIELALDEYFVDDATDKAFPLHHAVVQGSLPLVQRWIQCLGRQIVTRYTMDCAAAHGQLAILEWLHHSSITGCTTDAMDFAALRGHLHVVSFLHFHRPEGGTFLAMDFAAGQGHLDVVEFLHTHRTEGCSVMAIDAAASNGYVDVVKFLHTYRHEGFTAKAIERAKKYKHDHIVAYLEGVSRARYPTLIATNT
;
A
#
# COMPACT_ATOMS: atom_id res chain seq x y z
N MET A 1 6.43 53.00 -2.23
CA MET A 1 7.89 52.81 -2.36
C MET A 1 8.33 51.83 -1.29
N ALA A 2 8.73 50.60 -1.65
CA ALA A 2 9.35 49.70 -0.66
C ALA A 2 10.57 50.42 -0.06
N SER A 3 10.74 50.39 1.27
CA SER A 3 11.84 51.10 1.92
C SER A 3 13.18 50.64 1.37
N THR A 4 14.17 51.52 1.30
CA THR A 4 15.52 51.22 0.79
C THR A 4 16.13 50.00 1.48
N ALA A 5 15.78 49.75 2.75
CA ALA A 5 16.14 48.55 3.49
C ALA A 5 15.51 47.28 2.92
N ALA A 6 14.20 47.28 2.60
CA ALA A 6 13.53 46.13 1.99
C ALA A 6 14.13 45.79 0.61
N ARG A 7 14.47 46.80 -0.19
CA ARG A 7 15.14 46.61 -1.48
C ARG A 7 16.54 46.02 -1.33
N ASN A 8 17.32 46.50 -0.35
CA ASN A 8 18.68 45.99 -0.10
C ASN A 8 18.68 44.55 0.42
N VAL A 9 17.68 44.15 1.21
CA VAL A 9 17.51 42.76 1.66
C VAL A 9 17.13 41.85 0.48
N LEU A 10 16.19 42.27 -0.37
CA LEU A 10 15.74 41.47 -1.53
C LEU A 10 16.82 41.32 -2.61
N LEU A 11 17.72 42.28 -2.73
CA LEU A 11 18.84 42.25 -3.68
C LEU A 11 20.15 41.78 -3.05
N SER A 12 20.12 41.33 -1.79
CA SER A 12 21.30 40.75 -1.14
C SER A 12 21.76 39.50 -1.88
N ILE A 13 23.06 39.38 -2.14
CA ILE A 13 23.65 38.23 -2.83
C ILE A 13 23.43 36.90 -2.09
N ASP A 14 23.21 36.96 -0.78
CA ASP A 14 22.97 35.78 0.06
C ASP A 14 21.50 35.34 0.04
N ILE A 15 20.58 36.30 -0.13
CA ILE A 15 19.12 36.08 -0.02
C ILE A 15 18.49 35.90 -1.42
N LEU A 16 19.01 36.61 -2.43
CA LEU A 16 18.48 36.60 -3.79
C LEU A 16 18.42 35.19 -4.41
N PRO A 17 19.42 34.29 -4.23
CA PRO A 17 19.30 32.91 -4.71
C PRO A 17 18.15 32.15 -4.04
N SER A 18 17.93 32.35 -2.73
CA SER A 18 16.83 31.72 -1.99
C SER A 18 15.46 32.25 -2.41
N VAL A 19 15.36 33.56 -2.70
CA VAL A 19 14.14 34.20 -3.21
C VAL A 19 13.86 33.78 -4.64
N GLN A 20 14.86 33.67 -5.52
CA GLN A 20 14.69 33.15 -6.88
C GLN A 20 14.30 31.67 -6.86
N ALA A 21 14.91 30.90 -5.95
CA ALA A 21 14.61 29.49 -5.78
C ALA A 21 13.18 29.24 -5.29
N PHE A 22 12.48 30.21 -4.67
CA PHE A 22 11.10 30.07 -4.20
C PHE A 22 10.20 31.16 -4.82
N GLN A 23 9.46 30.82 -5.88
CA GLN A 23 8.49 31.75 -6.49
C GLN A 23 7.12 31.09 -6.58
N SER A 24 6.07 31.91 -6.43
CA SER A 24 4.68 31.46 -6.51
C SER A 24 4.33 30.32 -5.54
N GLY A 25 5.01 30.25 -4.39
CA GLY A 25 4.81 29.22 -3.37
C GLY A 25 5.54 27.89 -3.63
N LEU A 26 6.34 27.79 -4.70
CA LEU A 26 7.04 26.56 -5.07
C LEU A 26 8.55 26.79 -5.24
N TYR A 27 9.33 25.81 -4.81
CA TYR A 27 10.75 25.79 -5.13
C TYR A 27 10.99 25.50 -6.62
N GLU A 28 12.04 26.08 -7.23
CA GLU A 28 12.40 25.92 -8.65
C GLU A 28 12.52 24.44 -9.06
N ASP A 29 13.14 23.62 -8.22
CA ASP A 29 13.33 22.19 -8.45
C ASP A 29 12.02 21.38 -8.37
N LEU A 30 11.00 21.89 -7.67
CA LEU A 30 9.67 21.26 -7.63
C LEU A 30 8.79 21.65 -8.83
N ARG A 31 9.13 22.72 -9.57
CA ARG A 31 8.28 23.18 -10.69
C ARG A 31 8.14 22.17 -11.83
N PRO A 32 9.19 21.44 -12.26
CA PRO A 32 9.04 20.38 -13.25
C PRO A 32 8.04 19.32 -12.79
N SER A 33 8.17 18.83 -11.55
CA SER A 33 7.27 17.83 -10.98
C SER A 33 5.85 18.36 -10.81
N HIS A 34 5.69 19.61 -10.36
CA HIS A 34 4.38 20.27 -10.28
C HIS A 34 3.70 20.35 -11.65
N ARG A 35 4.44 20.79 -12.68
CA ARG A 35 3.94 20.88 -14.07
C ARG A 35 3.66 19.52 -14.68
N ALA A 36 4.43 18.50 -14.30
CA ALA A 36 4.19 17.12 -14.72
C ALA A 36 2.87 16.63 -14.11
N CYS A 37 2.67 16.83 -12.81
CA CYS A 37 1.44 16.44 -12.11
C CYS A 37 0.21 17.16 -12.69
N SER A 38 0.32 18.45 -13.03
CA SER A 38 -0.79 19.19 -13.64
C SER A 38 -1.12 18.76 -15.09
N ARG A 39 -0.30 17.90 -15.71
CA ARG A 39 -0.45 17.42 -17.10
C ARG A 39 -0.60 15.91 -17.18
N ILE A 40 -0.93 15.26 -16.07
CA ILE A 40 -1.20 13.83 -16.04
C ILE A 40 -2.33 13.50 -17.01
N ARG A 41 -2.11 12.45 -17.80
CA ARG A 41 -3.16 11.85 -18.62
C ARG A 41 -3.61 10.57 -17.95
N THR A 42 -4.92 10.44 -17.79
CA THR A 42 -5.56 9.23 -17.32
C THR A 42 -6.15 8.46 -18.49
N ARG A 43 -6.18 7.13 -18.38
CA ARG A 43 -6.88 6.23 -19.30
C ARG A 43 -7.53 5.10 -18.53
N PHE A 44 -8.76 4.74 -18.88
CA PHE A 44 -9.42 3.59 -18.28
C PHE A 44 -8.94 2.29 -18.94
N ASP A 45 -8.41 1.36 -18.17
CA ASP A 45 -8.06 0.01 -18.60
C ASP A 45 -9.20 -0.96 -18.24
N ALA A 46 -10.00 -1.32 -19.25
CA ALA A 46 -11.12 -2.23 -19.08
C ALA A 46 -10.71 -3.66 -18.68
N ARG A 47 -9.46 -4.08 -18.91
CA ARG A 47 -8.99 -5.41 -18.47
C ARG A 47 -8.71 -5.43 -16.98
N ARG A 48 -8.16 -4.33 -16.47
CA ARG A 48 -7.85 -4.16 -15.04
C ARG A 48 -9.01 -3.59 -14.24
N GLN A 49 -10.02 -3.02 -14.92
CA GLN A 49 -11.09 -2.25 -14.30
C GLN A 49 -10.53 -1.08 -13.45
N GLN A 50 -9.47 -0.46 -13.94
CA GLN A 50 -8.73 0.58 -13.23
C GLN A 50 -8.47 1.79 -14.13
N THR A 51 -8.43 2.97 -13.52
CA THR A 51 -7.98 4.20 -14.18
C THR A 51 -6.47 4.29 -14.07
N MET A 52 -5.78 4.07 -15.17
CA MET A 52 -4.32 4.18 -15.26
C MET A 52 -3.92 5.65 -15.43
N CYS A 53 -2.82 6.04 -14.82
CA CYS A 53 -2.24 7.37 -14.98
C CYS A 53 -0.74 7.30 -15.23
N ARG A 54 -0.25 8.19 -16.08
CA ARG A 54 1.19 8.33 -16.36
C ARG A 54 1.64 9.74 -16.06
N VAL A 55 2.57 9.86 -15.12
CA VAL A 55 3.23 11.12 -14.80
C VAL A 55 4.25 11.42 -15.91
N PRO A 56 4.23 12.62 -16.53
CA PRO A 56 5.21 13.00 -17.52
C PRO A 56 6.64 12.90 -16.99
N GLY A 57 7.52 12.22 -17.72
CA GLY A 57 8.92 11.98 -17.32
C GLY A 57 9.13 10.64 -16.62
N GLU A 58 8.05 10.00 -16.14
CA GLU A 58 8.14 8.67 -15.53
C GLU A 58 7.99 7.55 -16.58
N ALA A 59 8.78 6.51 -16.37
CA ALA A 59 8.73 5.29 -17.17
C ALA A 59 7.50 4.43 -16.82
N ILE A 60 7.06 4.52 -15.56
CA ILE A 60 6.04 3.64 -14.99
C ILE A 60 4.67 4.30 -15.12
N GLU A 61 3.69 3.49 -15.54
CA GLU A 61 2.28 3.81 -15.49
C GLU A 61 1.66 3.05 -14.32
N LEU A 62 1.00 3.77 -13.41
CA LEU A 62 0.37 3.21 -12.21
C LEU A 62 -1.13 3.48 -12.23
N ALA A 63 -1.89 2.62 -11.57
CA ALA A 63 -3.29 2.86 -11.40
C ALA A 63 -3.50 4.01 -10.38
N LEU A 64 -4.53 4.82 -10.59
CA LEU A 64 -4.75 6.05 -9.82
C LEU A 64 -5.06 5.77 -8.35
N ASP A 65 -5.73 4.65 -8.09
CA ASP A 65 -5.98 4.09 -6.76
C ASP A 65 -4.68 3.78 -6.00
N GLU A 66 -3.58 3.44 -6.68
CA GLU A 66 -2.28 3.27 -6.01
C GLU A 66 -1.75 4.57 -5.41
N TYR A 67 -2.19 5.73 -5.89
CA TYR A 67 -1.84 7.02 -5.29
C TYR A 67 -2.75 7.42 -4.14
N PHE A 68 -3.81 6.67 -3.81
CA PHE A 68 -4.78 7.03 -2.78
C PHE A 68 -5.34 8.46 -2.96
N VAL A 69 -5.73 8.78 -4.20
CA VAL A 69 -6.44 10.03 -4.56
C VAL A 69 -7.68 9.71 -5.38
N ASP A 70 -8.68 10.59 -5.33
CA ASP A 70 -9.95 10.40 -6.06
C ASP A 70 -9.78 10.66 -7.57
N ASP A 71 -8.98 11.68 -7.91
CA ASP A 71 -8.72 12.07 -9.30
C ASP A 71 -7.28 12.57 -9.50
N ALA A 72 -6.81 12.60 -10.76
CA ALA A 72 -5.45 13.03 -11.08
C ALA A 72 -5.21 14.55 -10.93
N THR A 73 -6.27 15.32 -10.66
CA THR A 73 -6.22 16.76 -10.37
C THR A 73 -6.24 17.08 -8.88
N ASP A 74 -6.29 16.05 -8.03
CA ASP A 74 -6.22 16.19 -6.58
C ASP A 74 -4.94 16.93 -6.18
N LYS A 75 -5.10 17.90 -5.29
CA LYS A 75 -4.01 18.71 -4.75
C LYS A 75 -3.01 17.87 -3.95
N ALA A 76 -3.43 16.72 -3.42
CA ALA A 76 -2.57 15.77 -2.73
C ALA A 76 -1.74 14.90 -3.69
N PHE A 77 -2.07 14.84 -4.99
CA PHE A 77 -1.37 13.99 -5.96
C PHE A 77 0.15 14.19 -5.96
N PRO A 78 0.71 15.41 -6.02
CA PRO A 78 2.17 15.59 -6.06
C PRO A 78 2.87 15.08 -4.79
N LEU A 79 2.19 15.21 -3.64
CA LEU A 79 2.66 14.67 -2.37
C LEU A 79 2.66 13.14 -2.40
N HIS A 80 1.53 12.54 -2.76
CA HIS A 80 1.40 11.08 -2.80
C HIS A 80 2.32 10.46 -3.86
N HIS A 81 2.56 11.14 -4.98
CA HIS A 81 3.55 10.71 -5.96
C HIS A 81 4.98 10.70 -5.38
N ALA A 82 5.37 11.73 -4.62
CA ALA A 82 6.65 11.75 -3.92
C ALA A 82 6.74 10.63 -2.86
N VAL A 83 5.62 10.27 -2.22
CA VAL A 83 5.52 9.12 -1.32
C VAL A 83 5.75 7.82 -2.09
N VAL A 84 5.07 7.59 -3.21
CA VAL A 84 5.25 6.40 -4.06
C VAL A 84 6.71 6.24 -4.50
N GLN A 85 7.37 7.35 -4.84
CA GLN A 85 8.80 7.37 -5.20
C GLN A 85 9.75 7.11 -4.00
N GLY A 86 9.25 7.14 -2.77
CA GLY A 86 10.06 6.96 -1.55
C GLY A 86 10.96 8.13 -1.21
N SER A 87 10.70 9.32 -1.75
CA SER A 87 11.55 10.48 -1.56
C SER A 87 11.07 11.34 -0.39
N LEU A 88 11.55 11.01 0.82
CA LEU A 88 11.30 11.82 2.02
C LEU A 88 11.68 13.31 1.84
N PRO A 89 12.81 13.67 1.18
CA PRO A 89 13.11 15.07 0.90
C PRO A 89 12.03 15.74 0.05
N LEU A 90 11.52 15.09 -0.99
CA LEU A 90 10.43 15.67 -1.81
C LEU A 90 9.14 15.80 -1.00
N VAL A 91 8.80 14.81 -0.18
CA VAL A 91 7.64 14.88 0.73
C VAL A 91 7.73 16.09 1.65
N GLN A 92 8.87 16.27 2.33
CA GLN A 92 9.11 17.39 3.23
C GLN A 92 8.97 18.73 2.51
N ARG A 93 9.53 18.84 1.30
CA ARG A 93 9.47 20.07 0.51
C ARG A 93 8.07 20.38 0.00
N TRP A 94 7.30 19.37 -0.41
CA TRP A 94 5.89 19.55 -0.79
C TRP A 94 5.07 20.10 0.37
N ILE A 95 5.24 19.54 1.57
CA ILE A 95 4.55 19.99 2.78
C ILE A 95 4.99 21.41 3.17
N GLN A 96 6.26 21.75 3.00
CA GLN A 96 6.77 23.10 3.24
C GLN A 96 6.17 24.15 2.28
N CYS A 97 6.01 23.79 0.99
CA CYS A 97 5.45 24.67 -0.04
C CYS A 97 3.94 24.84 0.06
N LEU A 98 3.23 23.72 0.16
CA LEU A 98 1.77 23.69 0.05
C LEU A 98 1.09 23.69 1.42
N GLY A 99 1.84 23.55 2.51
CA GLY A 99 1.34 23.55 3.88
C GLY A 99 0.89 22.17 4.37
N ARG A 100 0.48 22.08 5.65
CA ARG A 100 0.08 20.81 6.30
C ARG A 100 -1.27 20.28 5.82
N GLN A 101 -2.11 21.12 5.20
CA GLN A 101 -3.46 20.79 4.77
C GLN A 101 -3.52 19.81 3.59
N ILE A 102 -2.42 19.63 2.85
CA ILE A 102 -2.34 18.62 1.79
C ILE A 102 -2.04 17.22 2.33
N VAL A 103 -1.59 17.11 3.59
CA VAL A 103 -1.33 15.83 4.23
C VAL A 103 -2.66 15.31 4.76
N THR A 104 -3.10 14.17 4.23
CA THR A 104 -4.34 13.52 4.64
C THR A 104 -4.02 12.18 5.28
N ARG A 105 -5.01 11.53 5.89
CA ARG A 105 -4.84 10.17 6.41
C ARG A 105 -4.37 9.18 5.33
N TYR A 106 -4.78 9.43 4.08
CA TYR A 106 -4.40 8.66 2.91
C TYR A 106 -2.92 8.82 2.52
N THR A 107 -2.24 9.86 3.00
CA THR A 107 -0.80 10.01 2.80
C THR A 107 -0.03 8.92 3.56
N MET A 108 -0.47 8.58 4.78
CA MET A 108 0.11 7.45 5.53
C MET A 108 -0.30 6.11 4.94
N ASP A 109 -1.54 5.97 4.48
CA ASP A 109 -2.01 4.75 3.81
C ASP A 109 -1.19 4.49 2.54
N CYS A 110 -0.93 5.52 1.74
CA CYS A 110 -0.07 5.47 0.56
C CYS A 110 1.37 5.08 0.91
N ALA A 111 1.96 5.68 1.95
CA ALA A 111 3.30 5.35 2.41
C ALA A 111 3.40 3.88 2.87
N ALA A 112 2.39 3.42 3.61
CA ALA A 112 2.35 2.05 4.10
C ALA A 112 2.19 1.04 2.95
N ALA A 113 1.27 1.32 2.02
CA ALA A 113 1.03 0.49 0.84
C ALA A 113 2.25 0.37 -0.07
N HIS A 114 3.17 1.36 -0.08
CA HIS A 114 4.40 1.33 -0.89
C HIS A 114 5.65 0.96 -0.10
N GLY A 115 5.51 0.53 1.17
CA GLY A 115 6.65 0.04 1.96
C GLY A 115 7.58 1.14 2.46
N GLN A 116 7.13 2.40 2.42
CA GLN A 116 7.95 3.59 2.65
C GLN A 116 8.08 3.91 4.14
N LEU A 117 8.74 3.02 4.88
CA LEU A 117 8.84 3.10 6.34
C LEU A 117 9.44 4.43 6.82
N ALA A 118 10.50 4.94 6.18
CA ALA A 118 11.11 6.21 6.59
C ALA A 118 10.14 7.41 6.48
N ILE A 119 9.29 7.41 5.45
CA ILE A 119 8.26 8.44 5.29
C ILE A 119 7.17 8.24 6.34
N LEU A 120 6.74 7.00 6.57
CA LEU A 120 5.72 6.66 7.54
C LEU A 120 6.13 7.02 8.98
N GLU A 121 7.37 6.70 9.37
CA GLU A 121 7.98 7.10 10.64
C GLU A 121 8.02 8.62 10.77
N TRP A 122 8.46 9.33 9.73
CA TRP A 122 8.51 10.78 9.75
C TRP A 122 7.10 11.41 9.90
N LEU A 123 6.12 10.91 9.15
CA LEU A 123 4.73 11.34 9.27
C LEU A 123 4.17 11.05 10.67
N HIS A 124 4.48 9.89 11.25
CA HIS A 124 4.07 9.52 12.61
C HIS A 124 4.59 10.50 13.66
N HIS A 125 5.91 10.76 13.66
CA HIS A 125 6.53 11.68 14.62
C HIS A 125 6.06 13.13 14.46
N SER A 126 5.76 13.55 13.24
CA SER A 126 5.26 14.90 12.96
C SER A 126 3.84 15.14 13.49
N SER A 127 3.12 14.08 13.92
CA SER A 127 1.74 14.11 14.41
C SER A 127 0.79 14.90 13.50
N ILE A 128 1.05 14.87 12.18
CA ILE A 128 0.26 15.66 11.22
C ILE A 128 -1.10 15.00 10.99
N THR A 129 -1.15 13.66 10.86
CA THR A 129 -2.37 12.88 10.61
C THR A 129 -2.29 11.51 11.26
N GLY A 130 -3.42 10.81 11.32
CA GLY A 130 -3.43 9.35 11.47
C GLY A 130 -3.45 8.63 10.13
N CYS A 131 -3.70 7.33 10.15
CA CYS A 131 -3.91 6.48 8.98
C CYS A 131 -5.31 5.85 9.05
N THR A 132 -5.63 4.97 8.11
CA THR A 132 -6.80 4.09 8.20
C THR A 132 -6.37 2.64 8.36
N THR A 133 -7.34 1.73 8.42
CA THR A 133 -7.08 0.28 8.36
C THR A 133 -6.43 -0.12 7.02
N ASP A 134 -6.64 0.67 5.96
CA ASP A 134 -6.05 0.42 4.64
C ASP A 134 -4.52 0.44 4.68
N ALA A 135 -3.91 1.22 5.59
CA ALA A 135 -2.46 1.20 5.77
C ALA A 135 -1.93 -0.20 6.09
N MET A 136 -2.55 -0.89 7.05
CA MET A 136 -2.12 -2.24 7.43
C MET A 136 -2.54 -3.27 6.38
N ASP A 137 -3.77 -3.16 5.85
CA ASP A 137 -4.31 -4.11 4.88
C ASP A 137 -3.49 -4.11 3.57
N PHE A 138 -3.15 -2.92 3.04
CA PHE A 138 -2.35 -2.82 1.82
C PHE A 138 -0.85 -3.06 2.06
N ALA A 139 -0.30 -2.69 3.22
CA ALA A 139 1.08 -3.09 3.55
C ALA A 139 1.20 -4.62 3.61
N ALA A 140 0.19 -5.30 4.16
CA ALA A 140 0.13 -6.75 4.20
C ALA A 140 -0.07 -7.38 2.81
N LEU A 141 -0.95 -6.79 1.99
CA LEU A 141 -1.12 -7.18 0.58
C LEU A 141 0.21 -7.17 -0.19
N ARG A 142 1.09 -6.19 0.07
CA ARG A 142 2.37 -6.05 -0.63
C ARG A 142 3.56 -6.70 0.07
N GLY A 143 3.33 -7.39 1.19
CA GLY A 143 4.39 -8.12 1.89
C GLY A 143 5.36 -7.22 2.64
N HIS A 144 4.96 -6.01 3.00
CA HIS A 144 5.81 -5.05 3.69
C HIS A 144 5.80 -5.30 5.20
N LEU A 145 6.39 -6.42 5.64
CA LEU A 145 6.41 -6.83 7.05
C LEU A 145 6.95 -5.73 7.98
N HIS A 146 8.00 -5.01 7.57
CA HIS A 146 8.58 -3.92 8.33
C HIS A 146 7.59 -2.77 8.58
N VAL A 147 6.75 -2.47 7.60
CA VAL A 147 5.65 -1.50 7.74
C VAL A 147 4.52 -2.06 8.59
N VAL A 148 4.09 -3.31 8.38
CA VAL A 148 3.05 -3.96 9.18
C VAL A 148 3.43 -3.98 10.67
N SER A 149 4.69 -4.32 10.95
CA SER A 149 5.24 -4.32 12.30
C SER A 149 5.24 -2.93 12.92
N PHE A 150 5.72 -1.91 12.18
CA PHE A 150 5.68 -0.53 12.64
C PHE A 150 4.25 -0.06 12.96
N LEU A 151 3.29 -0.30 12.05
CA LEU A 151 1.89 0.06 12.26
C LEU A 151 1.32 -0.64 13.50
N HIS A 152 1.61 -1.93 13.70
CA HIS A 152 1.13 -2.65 14.88
C HIS A 152 1.61 -2.04 16.20
N PHE A 153 2.90 -1.69 16.31
CA PHE A 153 3.47 -1.19 17.56
C PHE A 153 3.21 0.30 17.82
N HIS A 154 3.01 1.10 16.77
CA HIS A 154 2.96 2.56 16.90
C HIS A 154 1.59 3.18 16.58
N ARG A 155 0.65 2.43 15.97
CA ARG A 155 -0.64 2.95 15.52
C ARG A 155 -1.83 2.19 16.12
N PRO A 156 -2.84 2.88 16.67
CA PRO A 156 -4.03 2.24 17.23
C PRO A 156 -5.05 1.79 16.16
N GLU A 157 -4.96 2.29 14.92
CA GLU A 157 -5.96 2.02 13.88
C GLU A 157 -6.07 0.53 13.50
N GLY A 158 -4.95 -0.20 13.58
CA GLY A 158 -4.90 -1.63 13.26
C GLY A 158 -5.15 -1.92 11.77
N GLY A 159 -5.62 -3.13 11.49
CA GLY A 159 -6.06 -3.57 10.16
C GLY A 159 -7.43 -4.23 10.25
N THR A 160 -7.84 -4.86 9.17
CA THR A 160 -9.01 -5.73 9.14
C THR A 160 -8.60 -7.18 8.89
N PHE A 161 -9.57 -8.09 8.82
CA PHE A 161 -9.30 -9.47 8.37
C PHE A 161 -8.73 -9.52 6.94
N LEU A 162 -8.89 -8.45 6.16
CA LEU A 162 -8.32 -8.33 4.82
C LEU A 162 -6.79 -8.34 4.84
N ALA A 163 -6.13 -7.82 5.87
CA ALA A 163 -4.66 -7.88 5.97
C ALA A 163 -4.14 -9.32 5.81
N MET A 164 -4.72 -10.28 6.55
CA MET A 164 -4.29 -11.67 6.49
C MET A 164 -4.78 -12.37 5.21
N ASP A 165 -6.00 -12.08 4.75
CA ASP A 165 -6.52 -12.62 3.48
C ASP A 165 -5.64 -12.20 2.29
N PHE A 166 -5.25 -10.93 2.24
CA PHE A 166 -4.40 -10.36 1.20
C PHE A 166 -2.97 -10.89 1.27
N ALA A 167 -2.35 -10.89 2.45
CA ALA A 167 -1.02 -11.46 2.63
C ALA A 167 -0.99 -12.94 2.22
N ALA A 168 -2.02 -13.71 2.59
CA ALA A 168 -2.14 -15.11 2.22
C ALA A 168 -2.31 -15.30 0.72
N GLY A 169 -3.20 -14.50 0.11
CA GLY A 169 -3.45 -14.51 -1.32
C GLY A 169 -2.24 -14.09 -2.17
N GLN A 170 -1.26 -13.38 -1.59
CA GLN A 170 -0.01 -12.98 -2.24
C GLN A 170 1.21 -13.79 -1.80
N GLY A 171 1.04 -14.77 -0.91
CA GLY A 171 2.11 -15.69 -0.52
C GLY A 171 3.09 -15.13 0.51
N HIS A 172 2.75 -14.03 1.18
CA HIS A 172 3.58 -13.39 2.20
C HIS A 172 3.43 -14.10 3.55
N LEU A 173 4.03 -15.29 3.66
CA LEU A 173 3.94 -16.14 4.86
C LEU A 173 4.44 -15.42 6.12
N ASP A 174 5.52 -14.66 6.01
CA ASP A 174 6.11 -13.88 7.09
C ASP A 174 5.12 -12.84 7.67
N VAL A 175 4.37 -12.17 6.80
CA VAL A 175 3.28 -11.26 7.20
C VAL A 175 2.11 -12.05 7.82
N VAL A 176 1.73 -13.19 7.24
CA VAL A 176 0.66 -14.04 7.80
C VAL A 176 1.01 -14.53 9.21
N GLU A 177 2.24 -14.98 9.43
CA GLU A 177 2.75 -15.40 10.74
C GLU A 177 2.74 -14.25 11.73
N PHE A 178 3.21 -13.07 11.33
CA PHE A 178 3.19 -11.88 12.17
C PHE A 178 1.76 -11.49 12.57
N LEU A 179 0.85 -11.40 11.60
CA LEU A 179 -0.55 -11.06 11.86
C LEU A 179 -1.23 -12.12 12.73
N HIS A 180 -0.96 -13.41 12.51
CA HIS A 180 -1.51 -14.48 13.34
C HIS A 180 -1.09 -14.38 14.80
N THR A 181 0.17 -14.02 15.04
CA THR A 181 0.78 -13.99 16.38
C THR A 181 0.44 -12.71 17.15
N HIS A 182 0.27 -11.58 16.48
CA HIS A 182 0.15 -10.27 17.12
C HIS A 182 -1.23 -9.61 16.95
N ARG A 183 -2.10 -10.11 16.08
CA ARG A 183 -3.42 -9.54 15.79
C ARG A 183 -4.55 -10.52 16.05
N THR A 184 -5.76 -9.99 16.26
CA THR A 184 -6.94 -10.76 16.67
C THR A 184 -8.05 -10.78 15.62
N GLU A 185 -7.93 -9.95 14.58
CA GLU A 185 -8.89 -9.81 13.49
C GLU A 185 -9.10 -11.11 12.71
N GLY A 186 -8.06 -11.95 12.66
CA GLY A 186 -8.08 -13.23 11.97
C GLY A 186 -8.06 -13.10 10.45
N CYS A 187 -8.65 -14.08 9.78
CA CYS A 187 -8.81 -14.09 8.33
C CYS A 187 -10.22 -14.58 7.98
N SER A 188 -10.55 -14.61 6.70
CA SER A 188 -11.72 -15.32 6.19
C SER A 188 -11.32 -16.62 5.50
N VAL A 189 -12.31 -17.39 5.02
CA VAL A 189 -12.05 -18.55 4.15
C VAL A 189 -11.31 -18.18 2.86
N MET A 190 -11.30 -16.89 2.48
CA MET A 190 -10.59 -16.44 1.30
C MET A 190 -9.08 -16.56 1.43
N ALA A 191 -8.50 -16.53 2.63
CA ALA A 191 -7.06 -16.68 2.82
C ALA A 191 -6.53 -17.99 2.22
N ILE A 192 -7.10 -19.14 2.60
CA ILE A 192 -6.69 -20.45 2.06
C ILE A 192 -7.12 -20.59 0.60
N ASP A 193 -8.33 -20.18 0.24
CA ASP A 193 -8.83 -20.28 -1.13
C ASP A 193 -7.94 -19.52 -2.14
N ALA A 194 -7.51 -18.30 -1.78
CA ALA A 194 -6.63 -17.48 -2.62
C ALA A 194 -5.20 -18.03 -2.64
N ALA A 195 -4.63 -18.39 -1.47
CA ALA A 195 -3.31 -19.01 -1.39
C ALA A 195 -3.23 -20.30 -2.22
N ALA A 196 -4.28 -21.13 -2.16
CA ALA A 196 -4.38 -22.35 -2.95
C ALA A 196 -4.51 -22.08 -4.45
N SER A 197 -5.31 -21.08 -4.84
CA SER A 197 -5.46 -20.66 -6.22
C SER A 197 -4.16 -20.15 -6.84
N ASN A 198 -3.27 -19.56 -6.04
CA ASN A 198 -2.03 -18.93 -6.50
C ASN A 198 -0.77 -19.79 -6.23
N GLY A 199 -0.92 -20.97 -5.65
CA GLY A 199 0.17 -21.94 -5.51
C GLY A 199 1.03 -21.79 -4.24
N TYR A 200 0.57 -21.06 -3.24
CA TYR A 200 1.32 -20.80 -2.00
C TYR A 200 1.09 -21.89 -0.95
N VAL A 201 1.73 -23.04 -1.14
CA VAL A 201 1.53 -24.25 -0.31
C VAL A 201 1.88 -24.03 1.18
N ASP A 202 2.92 -23.25 1.47
CA ASP A 202 3.36 -23.04 2.86
C ASP A 202 2.36 -22.19 3.64
N VAL A 203 1.79 -21.17 3.00
CA VAL A 203 0.68 -20.38 3.54
C VAL A 203 -0.56 -21.25 3.76
N VAL A 204 -0.93 -22.10 2.81
CA VAL A 204 -2.07 -23.03 2.95
C VAL A 204 -1.87 -23.95 4.15
N LYS A 205 -0.68 -24.52 4.30
CA LYS A 205 -0.36 -25.40 5.44
C LYS A 205 -0.40 -24.65 6.76
N PHE A 206 0.21 -23.47 6.84
CA PHE A 206 0.21 -22.63 8.02
C PHE A 206 -1.22 -22.30 8.46
N LEU A 207 -2.02 -21.73 7.56
CA LEU A 207 -3.39 -21.36 7.85
C LEU A 207 -4.24 -22.58 8.24
N HIS A 208 -4.12 -23.70 7.53
CA HIS A 208 -4.85 -24.91 7.90
C HIS A 208 -4.46 -25.44 9.29
N THR A 209 -3.20 -25.26 9.71
CA THR A 209 -2.69 -25.78 10.99
C THR A 209 -3.12 -24.89 12.16
N TYR A 210 -3.08 -23.57 11.99
CA TYR A 210 -3.23 -22.60 13.08
C TYR A 210 -4.53 -21.79 13.05
N ARG A 211 -5.30 -21.87 11.97
CA ARG A 211 -6.58 -21.16 11.79
C ARG A 211 -7.75 -22.15 11.67
N HIS A 212 -8.95 -21.71 12.02
CA HIS A 212 -10.14 -22.56 12.13
C HIS A 212 -11.21 -22.25 11.07
N GLU A 213 -11.03 -21.17 10.33
CA GLU A 213 -11.91 -20.69 9.26
C GLU A 213 -12.05 -21.71 8.13
N GLY A 214 -10.98 -22.45 7.83
CA GLY A 214 -10.97 -23.49 6.81
C GLY A 214 -10.95 -22.94 5.37
N PHE A 215 -11.39 -23.77 4.43
CA PHE A 215 -11.37 -23.49 3.00
C PHE A 215 -12.65 -23.97 2.32
N THR A 216 -12.95 -23.45 1.13
CA THR A 216 -14.11 -23.88 0.33
C THR A 216 -13.70 -24.82 -0.80
N ALA A 217 -14.68 -25.45 -1.47
CA ALA A 217 -14.42 -26.27 -2.65
C ALA A 217 -13.63 -25.50 -3.74
N LYS A 218 -13.74 -24.17 -3.78
CA LYS A 218 -13.01 -23.31 -4.73
C LYS A 218 -11.49 -23.40 -4.56
N ALA A 219 -10.98 -23.67 -3.35
CA ALA A 219 -9.54 -23.86 -3.13
C ALA A 219 -9.00 -25.02 -3.99
N ILE A 220 -9.67 -26.18 -3.93
CA ILE A 220 -9.27 -27.38 -4.68
C ILE A 220 -9.51 -27.19 -6.17
N GLU A 221 -10.68 -26.66 -6.57
CA GLU A 221 -11.02 -26.43 -7.98
C GLU A 221 -10.03 -25.48 -8.66
N ARG A 222 -9.67 -24.37 -8.00
CA ARG A 222 -8.72 -23.39 -8.54
C ARG A 222 -7.30 -23.93 -8.52
N ALA A 223 -6.87 -24.60 -7.44
CA ALA A 223 -5.57 -25.26 -7.41
C ALA A 223 -5.43 -26.27 -8.56
N LYS A 224 -6.48 -27.05 -8.89
CA LYS A 224 -6.50 -27.92 -10.07
C LYS A 224 -6.42 -27.13 -11.38
N LYS A 225 -7.24 -26.08 -11.52
CA LYS A 225 -7.26 -25.22 -12.72
C LYS A 225 -5.88 -24.63 -13.03
N TYR A 226 -5.14 -24.22 -12.01
CA TYR A 226 -3.80 -23.63 -12.13
C TYR A 226 -2.66 -24.64 -11.91
N LYS A 227 -2.97 -25.95 -11.84
CA LYS A 227 -1.99 -27.07 -11.77
C LYS A 227 -1.09 -27.05 -10.54
N HIS A 228 -1.63 -26.68 -9.38
CA HIS A 228 -0.96 -26.73 -8.09
C HIS A 228 -1.19 -28.09 -7.41
N ASP A 229 -0.66 -29.16 -8.02
CA ASP A 229 -0.95 -30.56 -7.63
C ASP A 229 -0.61 -30.87 -6.16
N HIS A 230 0.47 -30.30 -5.63
CA HIS A 230 0.85 -30.46 -4.22
C HIS A 230 -0.20 -29.92 -3.25
N ILE A 231 -0.85 -28.80 -3.60
CA ILE A 231 -1.91 -28.20 -2.78
C ILE A 231 -3.19 -29.02 -2.89
N VAL A 232 -3.51 -29.52 -4.09
CA VAL A 232 -4.66 -30.41 -4.31
C VAL A 232 -4.52 -31.67 -3.45
N ALA A 233 -3.37 -32.34 -3.52
CA ALA A 233 -3.10 -33.54 -2.72
C ALA A 233 -3.25 -33.27 -1.22
N TYR A 234 -2.74 -32.13 -0.74
CA TYR A 234 -2.88 -31.72 0.66
C TYR A 234 -4.35 -31.49 1.06
N LEU A 235 -5.09 -30.65 0.34
CA LEU A 235 -6.46 -30.27 0.68
C LEU A 235 -7.47 -31.43 0.52
N GLU A 236 -7.27 -32.31 -0.48
CA GLU A 236 -8.06 -33.54 -0.62
C GLU A 236 -7.76 -34.53 0.51
N GLY A 237 -6.49 -34.65 0.92
CA GLY A 237 -6.09 -35.44 2.07
C GLY A 237 -6.78 -34.97 3.36
N VAL A 238 -6.80 -33.66 3.59
CA VAL A 238 -7.52 -33.04 4.71
C VAL A 238 -9.01 -33.36 4.67
N SER A 239 -9.65 -33.20 3.51
CA SER A 239 -11.09 -33.46 3.34
C SER A 239 -11.47 -34.92 3.65
N ARG A 240 -10.63 -35.88 3.21
CA ARG A 240 -10.82 -37.32 3.50
C ARG A 240 -10.67 -37.64 4.99
N ALA A 241 -9.70 -37.02 5.67
CA ALA A 241 -9.51 -37.20 7.11
C ALA A 241 -10.69 -36.66 7.93
N ARG A 242 -11.38 -35.62 7.44
CA ARG A 242 -12.52 -34.99 8.13
C ARG A 242 -13.84 -35.75 7.96
N TYR A 243 -14.00 -36.53 6.89
CA TYR A 243 -15.20 -37.34 6.60
C TYR A 243 -14.85 -38.78 6.18
N PRO A 244 -14.36 -39.63 7.11
CA PRO A 244 -13.91 -40.98 6.78
C PRO A 244 -15.02 -41.96 6.36
N THR A 245 -16.30 -41.65 6.59
CA THR A 245 -17.41 -42.62 6.52
C THR A 245 -18.23 -42.65 5.22
N LEU A 246 -17.93 -41.84 4.20
CA LEU A 246 -18.72 -41.83 2.95
C LEU A 246 -18.19 -42.76 1.83
N ILE A 247 -17.07 -43.46 2.05
CA ILE A 247 -16.44 -44.35 1.03
C ILE A 247 -16.58 -45.84 1.41
N ALA A 248 -17.00 -46.17 2.63
CA ALA A 248 -17.04 -47.55 3.12
C ALA A 248 -18.30 -48.35 2.77
N THR A 249 -19.24 -47.84 1.96
CA THR A 249 -20.53 -48.51 1.70
C THR A 249 -20.79 -48.91 0.24
N ASN A 250 -19.79 -48.91 -0.63
CA ASN A 250 -19.91 -49.48 -1.98
C ASN A 250 -18.86 -50.59 -2.20
N THR A 251 -19.07 -51.71 -1.52
CA THR A 251 -18.54 -53.04 -1.90
C THR A 251 -19.66 -54.05 -1.81
#